data_AF-A0A950QL60-F1
#
_entry.id   AF-A0A950QL60-F1
#
_cell.length_a   1.000
_cell.length_b   1.000
_cell.length_c   1.000
_cell.angle_alpha   90.00
_cell.angle_beta   90.00
_cell.angle_gamma   90.00
#
_symmetry.space_group_name_H-M   'P 1'
#
loop_
_entity.id
_entity.type
_entity.pdbx_description
1 polymer ?
#
loop_
_entity_poly.entity_id
_entity_poly.type
_entity_poly.pdbx_seq_one_letter_code
_entity_poly.pdbx_strand_id
1 'polypeptide(L)'
;MNQRRMERDSFGPIEVAADKYWGAQAERSLHNFAIGWEKQPIPIVRALGIIKRAAAEVNMQLGKLDPKIGNAIVQAAEEVIEGKLADH
;
A
#
# COMPACT_ATOMS: atom_id res chain seq x y z
N MET A 1 15.02 -19.04 -5.91
CA MET A 1 14.52 -18.87 -4.53
C MET A 1 13.92 -17.48 -4.44
N ASN A 2 12.61 -17.38 -4.17
CA ASN A 2 11.98 -16.07 -3.99
C ASN A 2 12.51 -15.46 -2.70
N GLN A 3 13.26 -14.36 -2.82
CA GLN A 3 13.75 -13.63 -1.66
C GLN A 3 12.56 -13.12 -0.83
N ARG A 4 12.72 -13.08 0.49
CA ARG A 4 11.72 -12.58 1.43
C ARG A 4 12.33 -11.47 2.28
N ARG A 5 11.49 -10.50 2.68
CA ARG A 5 11.84 -9.47 3.67
C ARG A 5 11.06 -9.70 4.96
N MET A 6 11.66 -9.31 6.07
CA MET A 6 10.99 -9.34 7.37
C MET A 6 10.25 -8.02 7.59
N GLU A 7 8.93 -8.09 7.75
CA GLU A 7 8.06 -6.99 8.14
C GLU A 7 7.59 -7.19 9.58
N ARG A 8 7.14 -6.12 10.25
CA ARG A 8 6.67 -6.19 11.64
C ARG A 8 5.48 -5.29 11.89
N ASP A 9 4.50 -5.81 12.61
CA ASP A 9 3.40 -5.05 13.21
C ASP A 9 3.33 -5.31 14.73
N SER A 10 2.25 -4.89 15.39
CA SER A 10 2.05 -5.09 16.83
C SER A 10 1.95 -6.55 17.26
N PHE A 11 1.68 -7.48 16.33
CA PHE A 11 1.58 -8.92 16.61
C PHE A 11 2.94 -9.62 16.46
N GLY A 12 3.96 -8.90 15.98
CA GLY A 12 5.32 -9.39 15.81
C GLY A 12 5.75 -9.47 14.34
N PRO A 13 6.91 -10.12 14.08
CA PRO A 13 7.46 -10.22 12.73
C PRO A 13 6.66 -11.19 11.83
N ILE A 14 6.72 -10.97 10.51
CA ILE A 14 6.19 -11.85 9.47
C ILE A 14 7.04 -11.71 8.18
N GLU A 15 7.22 -12.81 7.45
CA GLU A 15 7.92 -12.78 6.17
C GLU A 15 6.98 -12.32 5.04
N VAL A 16 7.46 -11.43 4.19
CA VAL A 16 6.76 -10.95 2.99
C VAL A 16 7.64 -11.18 1.77
N ALA A 17 7.03 -11.53 0.63
CA ALA A 17 7.77 -11.67 -0.63
C ALA A 17 8.49 -10.36 -1.00
N ALA A 18 9.79 -10.44 -1.33
CA ALA A 18 10.62 -9.25 -1.51
C ALA A 18 10.25 -8.42 -2.75
N ASP A 19 9.55 -9.02 -3.71
CA ASP A 19 9.06 -8.40 -4.95
C ASP A 19 7.69 -7.72 -4.80
N LYS A 20 7.08 -7.74 -3.61
CA LYS A 20 5.77 -7.13 -3.33
C LYS A 20 5.91 -5.85 -2.52
N TYR A 21 5.02 -4.87 -2.69
CA TYR A 21 5.10 -3.61 -1.94
C TYR A 21 4.31 -3.62 -0.62
N TRP A 22 3.37 -4.56 -0.45
CA TRP A 22 2.58 -4.65 0.79
C TRP A 22 3.42 -5.02 2.03
N GLY A 23 2.91 -4.72 3.23
CA GLY A 23 3.61 -4.95 4.50
C GLY A 23 2.98 -6.05 5.37
N ALA A 24 3.39 -6.07 6.65
CA ALA A 24 2.97 -7.10 7.62
C ALA A 24 1.44 -7.27 7.74
N GLN A 25 0.70 -6.17 7.82
CA GLN A 25 -0.75 -6.23 8.02
C GLN A 25 -1.47 -6.88 6.84
N ALA A 26 -1.09 -6.53 5.61
CA ALA A 26 -1.66 -7.13 4.40
C ALA A 26 -1.31 -8.61 4.28
N GLU A 27 -0.07 -8.99 4.58
CA GLU A 27 0.38 -10.39 4.60
C GLU A 27 -0.43 -11.22 5.63
N ARG A 28 -0.62 -10.69 6.84
CA ARG A 28 -1.47 -11.35 7.84
C ARG A 28 -2.92 -11.46 7.37
N SER A 29 -3.46 -10.43 6.72
CA SER A 29 -4.81 -10.48 6.17
C SER A 29 -4.96 -11.58 5.10
N LEU A 30 -3.96 -11.78 4.24
CA LEU A 30 -3.97 -12.89 3.27
C LEU A 30 -4.09 -14.25 3.94
N HIS A 31 -3.39 -14.48 5.06
CA HIS A 31 -3.48 -15.73 5.82
C HIS A 31 -4.81 -15.88 6.58
N ASN A 32 -5.30 -14.79 7.17
CA ASN A 32 -6.49 -14.82 8.03
C ASN A 32 -7.81 -14.89 7.25
N PHE A 33 -7.84 -14.37 6.03
CA PHE A 33 -9.05 -14.24 5.20
C PHE A 33 -8.92 -14.99 3.87
N ALA A 34 -8.40 -16.22 3.91
CA ALA A 34 -8.30 -17.11 2.75
C ALA A 34 -9.66 -17.74 2.38
N ILE A 35 -10.60 -16.90 1.94
CA ILE A 35 -12.00 -17.27 1.68
C ILE A 35 -12.38 -16.78 0.28
N GLY A 36 -12.91 -17.69 -0.55
CA GLY A 36 -13.32 -17.36 -1.93
C GLY A 36 -12.13 -17.10 -2.86
N TRP A 37 -12.44 -16.55 -4.03
CA TRP A 37 -11.46 -16.18 -5.08
C TRP A 37 -11.58 -14.70 -5.48
N GLU A 38 -12.62 -14.04 -4.98
CA GLU A 38 -12.93 -12.64 -5.22
C GLU A 38 -11.91 -11.74 -4.51
N LYS A 39 -11.31 -10.83 -5.28
CA LYS A 39 -10.43 -9.78 -4.75
C LYS A 39 -11.20 -8.47 -4.67
N GLN A 40 -10.63 -7.51 -3.93
CA GLN A 40 -11.11 -6.13 -3.98
C GLN A 40 -11.16 -5.64 -5.45
N PRO A 41 -12.29 -5.08 -5.91
CA PRO A 41 -12.40 -4.60 -7.27
C PRO A 41 -11.36 -3.52 -7.59
N ILE A 42 -10.80 -3.55 -8.81
CA ILE A 42 -9.83 -2.55 -9.28
C ILE A 42 -10.31 -1.10 -9.08
N PRO A 43 -11.59 -0.74 -9.30
CA PRO A 43 -12.08 0.61 -9.01
C PRO A 43 -11.92 1.04 -7.55
N ILE A 44 -12.02 0.10 -6.59
CA ILE A 44 -11.81 0.39 -5.16
C ILE A 44 -10.34 0.68 -4.89
N VAL A 45 -9.42 -0.12 -5.45
CA VAL A 45 -7.98 0.11 -5.34
C VAL A 45 -7.60 1.48 -5.91
N ARG A 46 -8.12 1.82 -7.10
CA ARG A 46 -7.93 3.14 -7.71
C ARG A 46 -8.46 4.26 -6.82
N ALA A 47 -9.65 4.11 -6.24
CA ALA A 47 -10.23 5.09 -5.33
C ALA A 47 -9.37 5.30 -4.07
N LEU A 48 -8.79 4.24 -3.52
CA LEU A 48 -7.84 4.35 -2.40
C LEU A 48 -6.60 5.16 -2.79
N GLY A 49 -6.05 4.96 -4.00
CA GLY A 49 -4.97 5.79 -4.54
C GLY A 49 -5.33 7.28 -4.57
N ILE A 50 -6.52 7.62 -5.11
CA ILE A 50 -7.03 9.00 -5.15
C ILE A 50 -7.11 9.61 -3.76
N ILE A 51 -7.67 8.88 -2.79
CA ILE A 51 -7.78 9.33 -1.40
C ILE A 51 -6.40 9.62 -0.79
N LYS A 52 -5.41 8.74 -1.02
CA LYS A 52 -4.06 8.91 -0.48
C LYS A 52 -3.32 10.08 -1.11
N ARG A 53 -3.45 10.28 -2.42
CA ARG A 53 -2.90 11.46 -3.12
C ARG A 53 -3.48 12.76 -2.55
N ALA A 54 -4.81 12.87 -2.52
CA ALA A 54 -5.48 14.06 -2.01
C ALA A 54 -5.12 14.35 -0.55
N ALA A 55 -5.05 13.32 0.30
CA ALA A 55 -4.65 13.48 1.70
C ALA A 55 -3.20 13.97 1.84
N ALA A 56 -2.28 13.50 1.01
CA ALA A 56 -0.89 13.95 1.03
C ALA A 56 -0.78 15.43 0.58
N GLU A 57 -1.44 15.80 -0.51
CA GLU A 57 -1.48 17.18 -1.02
C GLU A 57 -2.03 18.16 0.03
N VAL A 58 -3.17 17.84 0.64
CA VAL A 58 -3.78 18.68 1.68
C VAL A 58 -2.90 18.77 2.93
N ASN A 59 -2.30 17.66 3.38
CA ASN A 59 -1.44 17.68 4.55
C ASN A 59 -0.15 18.48 4.31
N MET A 60 0.40 18.47 3.11
CA MET A 60 1.52 19.35 2.74
C MET A 60 1.10 20.82 2.78
N GLN A 61 -0.06 21.16 2.21
CA GLN A 61 -0.59 22.55 2.22
C GLN A 61 -0.84 23.07 3.64
N LEU A 62 -1.29 22.20 4.55
CA LEU A 62 -1.50 22.54 5.96
C LEU A 62 -0.22 22.52 6.80
N GLY A 63 0.94 22.24 6.22
CA GLY A 63 2.22 22.13 6.93
C GLY A 63 2.29 20.93 7.90
N LYS A 64 1.42 19.93 7.73
CA LYS A 64 1.35 18.71 8.56
C LYS A 64 2.18 17.56 8.01
N LEU A 65 2.69 17.70 6.78
CA LEU A 65 3.51 16.71 6.11
C LEU A 65 4.68 17.39 5.42
N ASP A 66 5.89 16.88 5.69
CA ASP A 66 7.09 17.32 5.01
C ASP A 66 6.94 17.19 3.48
N PRO A 67 7.25 18.23 2.68
CA PRO A 67 7.06 18.18 1.24
C PRO A 67 7.83 17.08 0.52
N LYS A 68 9.03 16.70 0.99
CA LYS A 68 9.80 15.62 0.37
C LYS A 68 9.09 14.28 0.56
N ILE A 69 8.57 14.02 1.75
CA ILE A 69 7.80 12.81 2.05
C ILE A 69 6.46 12.83 1.30
N GLY A 70 5.75 13.97 1.33
CA GLY A 70 4.45 14.10 0.68
C GLY A 70 4.51 13.95 -0.84
N ASN A 71 5.54 14.50 -1.50
CA ASN A 71 5.74 14.32 -2.94
C ASN A 71 6.00 12.85 -3.31
N ALA A 72 6.75 12.11 -2.49
CA ALA A 72 6.94 10.67 -2.70
C ALA A 72 5.63 9.89 -2.53
N ILE A 73 4.79 10.25 -1.56
CA ILE A 73 3.46 9.64 -1.39
C ILE A 73 2.56 9.96 -2.58
N VAL A 74 2.56 11.21 -3.07
CA VAL A 74 1.79 11.61 -4.26
C VAL A 74 2.19 10.78 -5.48
N GLN A 75 3.50 10.62 -5.71
CA GLN A 75 4.01 9.81 -6.82
C GLN A 75 3.55 8.36 -6.71
N ALA A 76 3.76 7.71 -5.55
CA ALA A 76 3.36 6.32 -5.35
C ALA A 76 1.84 6.13 -5.46
N ALA A 77 1.05 7.09 -4.97
CA ALA A 77 -0.39 7.08 -5.09
C ALA A 77 -0.84 7.22 -6.55
N GLU A 78 -0.16 8.02 -7.37
CA GLU A 78 -0.44 8.13 -8.81
C GLU A 78 -0.20 6.79 -9.52
N GLU A 79 0.87 6.06 -9.18
CA GLU A 79 1.13 4.72 -9.74
C GLU A 79 0.02 3.71 -9.38
N VAL A 80 -0.60 3.83 -8.20
CA VAL A 80 -1.81 3.06 -7.83
C VAL A 80 -3.01 3.47 -8.67
N ILE A 81 -3.22 4.78 -8.87
CA ILE A 81 -4.36 5.31 -9.65
C ILE A 81 -4.30 4.86 -11.12
N GLU A 82 -3.09 4.84 -11.68
CA GLU A 82 -2.79 4.38 -13.04
C GLU A 82 -2.81 2.85 -13.18
N GLY A 83 -2.93 2.12 -12.06
CA GLY A 83 -2.97 0.66 -12.04
C GLY A 83 -1.61 -0.02 -12.25
N LYS A 84 -0.50 0.72 -12.19
CA LYS A 84 0.87 0.18 -12.35
C LYS A 84 1.24 -0.80 -11.24
N LEU A 85 0.57 -0.70 -10.09
CA LEU A 85 0.84 -1.51 -8.91
C LEU A 85 -0.21 -2.61 -8.66
N ALA A 86 -0.98 -3.00 -9.68
CA ALA A 86 -2.08 -3.97 -9.51
C ALA A 86 -1.65 -5.38 -9.05
N ASP A 87 -0.40 -5.76 -9.31
CA ASP A 87 0.19 -7.04 -8.89
C ASP A 87 0.89 -6.98 -7.52
N HIS A 88 0.88 -5.82 -6.86
CA HIS A 88 1.55 -5.57 -5.57
C HIS A 88 0.61 -5.39 -4.38
#